data_AF-A0AAN6G2Y6-F1
#
_entry.id   AF-A0AAN6G2Y6-F1
#
_cell.length_a   1.000
_cell.length_b   1.000
_cell.length_c   1.000
_cell.angle_alpha   90.00
_cell.angle_beta   90.00
_cell.angle_gamma   90.00
#
_symmetry.space_group_name_H-M   'P 1'
#
loop_
_entity.id
_entity.type
_entity.pdbx_description
1 polymer ?
#
loop_
_entity_poly.entity_id
_entity_poly.type
_entity_poly.pdbx_seq_one_letter_code
_entity_poly.pdbx_strand_id
1 'polypeptide(L)'
;ASFWDWFGPNEHGHDATLLAAASTGHSNNQSVVFGLGLGDVTGPITGVGMMGCASLPQVNTGLHLRERSRAYIVGSISSTAPASEEASALLRQAQDDQGNDIDPVDGDASRWIFVISDICMGDTAIRRAVVDQIRESYPGLYGERNFAFVGTHSHSGVGGYVNALAPSVTIGGIVTQAFDAIVNGTVRAIVNAHNDYEARRTRLLKAGAT
;
A
#
# COMPACT_ATOMS: atom_id res chain seq x y z
N ALA A 1 -22.55 -31.86 20.38
CA ALA A 1 -23.00 -30.85 19.39
C ALA A 1 -21.76 -30.35 18.67
N SER A 2 -21.72 -30.50 17.35
CA SER A 2 -20.54 -30.16 16.55
C SER A 2 -20.70 -28.77 15.95
N PHE A 3 -19.58 -28.12 15.64
CA PHE A 3 -19.50 -26.79 15.01
C PHE A 3 -20.38 -26.62 13.75
N TRP A 4 -20.75 -27.72 13.09
CA TRP A 4 -21.52 -27.74 11.85
C TRP A 4 -23.05 -27.64 12.03
N ASP A 5 -23.56 -27.82 13.25
CA ASP A 5 -25.01 -27.80 13.53
C ASP A 5 -25.62 -26.38 13.52
N TRP A 6 -24.81 -25.33 13.31
CA TRP A 6 -25.23 -23.91 13.32
C TRP A 6 -25.59 -23.35 11.94
N PHE A 7 -25.20 -24.02 10.85
CA PHE A 7 -25.53 -23.59 9.49
C PHE A 7 -26.73 -24.38 8.97
N GLY A 8 -27.93 -24.01 9.44
CA GLY A 8 -29.18 -24.47 8.83
C GLY A 8 -29.38 -23.90 7.41
N PRO A 9 -30.19 -24.55 6.57
CA PRO A 9 -30.47 -24.07 5.22
C PRO A 9 -31.32 -22.80 5.29
N ASN A 10 -30.74 -21.66 4.90
CA ASN A 10 -31.48 -20.41 4.80
C ASN A 10 -32.28 -20.39 3.49
N GLU A 11 -33.59 -20.59 3.63
CA GLU A 11 -34.60 -20.39 2.60
C GLU A 11 -34.90 -18.88 2.45
N HIS A 12 -34.08 -18.17 1.66
CA HIS A 12 -34.44 -16.86 1.15
C HIS A 12 -34.14 -16.78 -0.34
N GLY A 13 -35.20 -16.84 -1.13
CA GLY A 13 -35.17 -16.64 -2.57
C GLY A 13 -34.69 -15.23 -2.89
N HIS A 14 -33.49 -15.14 -3.44
CA HIS A 14 -33.04 -14.02 -4.24
C HIS A 14 -32.62 -14.57 -5.60
N ASP A 15 -33.39 -14.16 -6.60
CA ASP A 15 -33.27 -14.36 -8.05
C ASP A 15 -31.91 -14.87 -8.55
N ALA A 16 -31.91 -16.11 -9.02
CA ALA A 16 -30.81 -16.79 -9.71
C ALA A 16 -30.56 -16.26 -11.14
N THR A 17 -30.84 -14.98 -11.40
CA THR A 17 -30.78 -14.35 -12.73
C THR A 17 -29.59 -13.41 -12.91
N LEU A 18 -28.73 -13.24 -11.89
CA LEU A 18 -27.46 -12.50 -11.99
C LEU A 18 -26.22 -13.39 -12.15
N LEU A 19 -26.40 -14.70 -12.40
CA LEU A 19 -25.31 -15.66 -12.58
C LEU A 19 -25.15 -16.12 -14.04
N ALA A 20 -25.37 -15.21 -15.00
CA ALA A 20 -25.26 -15.50 -16.44
C ALA A 20 -24.53 -14.40 -17.24
N ALA A 21 -23.50 -13.78 -16.64
CA ALA A 21 -22.59 -12.87 -17.36
C ALA A 21 -21.10 -13.07 -17.03
N ALA A 22 -20.72 -14.20 -16.40
CA ALA A 22 -19.34 -14.48 -16.04
C ALA A 22 -18.84 -15.81 -16.61
N SER A 23 -19.08 -16.05 -17.90
CA SER A 23 -18.35 -17.08 -18.66
C SER A 23 -18.16 -16.72 -20.12
N THR A 24 -18.15 -15.43 -20.47
CA THR A 24 -17.42 -14.98 -21.65
C THR A 24 -15.96 -15.13 -21.30
N GLY A 25 -15.34 -16.20 -21.81
CA GLY A 25 -13.90 -16.37 -21.75
C GLY A 25 -13.25 -15.08 -22.20
N HIS A 26 -12.64 -14.36 -21.27
CA HIS A 26 -11.88 -13.16 -21.58
C HIS A 26 -10.61 -13.63 -22.29
N SER A 27 -10.69 -13.80 -23.61
CA SER A 27 -9.53 -13.72 -24.49
C SER A 27 -9.05 -12.27 -24.56
N ASN A 28 -8.84 -11.63 -23.41
CA ASN A 28 -8.17 -10.36 -23.35
C ASN A 28 -6.71 -10.71 -23.14
N ASN A 29 -5.93 -10.58 -24.20
CA ASN A 29 -4.48 -10.50 -24.16
C ASN A 29 -4.07 -9.20 -23.42
N GLN A 30 -4.56 -9.00 -22.20
CA GLN A 30 -4.17 -7.90 -21.32
C GLN A 30 -2.78 -8.25 -20.82
N SER A 31 -1.79 -7.72 -21.53
CA SER A 31 -0.41 -7.81 -21.09
C SER A 31 -0.31 -7.16 -19.72
N VAL A 32 0.06 -7.99 -18.74
CA VAL A 32 0.37 -7.54 -17.39
C VAL A 32 1.74 -6.88 -17.42
N VAL A 33 1.81 -5.68 -16.87
CA VAL A 33 3.04 -4.92 -16.71
C VAL A 33 3.41 -4.90 -15.23
N PHE A 34 4.70 -5.04 -14.97
CA PHE A 34 5.27 -5.01 -13.62
C PHE A 34 6.17 -3.79 -13.48
N GLY A 35 6.05 -3.05 -12.39
CA GLY A 35 6.99 -2.02 -11.96
C GLY A 35 7.67 -2.42 -10.66
N LEU A 36 8.97 -2.19 -10.56
CA LEU A 36 9.77 -2.51 -9.38
C LEU A 36 10.43 -1.25 -8.84
N GLY A 37 10.37 -1.07 -7.52
CA GLY A 37 10.97 0.10 -6.89
C GLY A 37 11.49 -0.21 -5.49
N LEU A 38 12.54 0.53 -5.12
CA LEU A 38 13.23 0.40 -3.84
C LEU A 38 13.35 1.78 -3.20
N GLY A 39 13.15 1.85 -1.89
CA GLY A 39 13.34 3.04 -1.09
C GLY A 39 13.94 2.70 0.26
N ASP A 40 14.84 3.55 0.73
CA ASP A 40 15.44 3.44 2.08
C ASP A 40 14.43 3.96 3.11
N VAL A 41 14.12 3.13 4.11
CA VAL A 41 13.22 3.47 5.23
C VAL A 41 13.94 3.49 6.57
N THR A 42 15.28 3.42 6.55
CA THR A 42 16.09 3.40 7.76
C THR A 42 15.87 4.69 8.57
N GLY A 43 15.24 4.56 9.73
CA GLY A 43 15.09 5.66 10.68
C GLY A 43 16.32 5.87 11.58
N PRO A 44 16.15 6.49 12.76
CA PRO A 44 17.23 6.72 13.71
C PRO A 44 17.98 5.43 14.12
N ILE A 45 19.28 5.41 13.84
CA ILE A 45 20.15 4.25 14.09
C ILE A 45 20.77 4.23 15.51
N THR A 46 20.53 5.27 16.31
CA THR A 46 21.00 5.35 17.70
C THR A 46 19.97 6.03 18.60
N GLY A 47 19.92 5.63 19.87
CA GLY A 47 19.19 6.35 20.91
C GLY A 47 17.66 6.19 20.88
N VAL A 48 17.14 5.29 20.04
CA VAL A 48 15.70 4.98 19.92
C VAL A 48 15.47 3.50 20.19
N GLY A 49 14.37 3.18 20.88
CA GLY A 49 13.96 1.80 21.16
C GLY A 49 13.68 1.00 19.88
N MET A 50 14.03 -0.28 19.89
CA MET A 50 13.72 -1.21 18.80
C MET A 50 12.26 -1.68 18.87
N MET A 51 11.65 -1.91 17.72
CA MET A 51 10.27 -2.40 17.64
C MET A 51 10.23 -3.93 17.59
N GLY A 52 9.38 -4.56 18.40
CA GLY A 52 9.07 -6.00 18.32
C GLY A 52 9.19 -6.75 19.65
N CYS A 53 10.34 -6.69 20.32
CA CYS A 53 10.58 -7.49 21.54
C CYS A 53 9.97 -6.90 22.82
N ALA A 54 9.42 -5.68 22.76
CA ALA A 54 8.84 -4.98 23.92
C ALA A 54 9.80 -4.88 25.13
N SER A 55 11.08 -4.54 24.87
CA SER A 55 12.14 -4.50 25.87
C SER A 55 12.69 -3.08 26.05
N LEU A 56 12.53 -2.49 27.24
CA LEU A 56 13.01 -1.13 27.54
C LEU A 56 14.53 -0.94 27.35
N PRO A 57 15.40 -1.90 27.74
CA PRO A 57 16.83 -1.78 27.50
C PRO A 57 17.23 -1.94 26.03
N GLN A 58 16.32 -2.37 25.15
CA GLN A 58 16.61 -2.63 23.75
C GLN A 58 16.55 -1.33 22.94
N VAL A 59 17.70 -0.68 22.82
CA VAL A 59 17.89 0.56 22.07
C VAL A 59 18.83 0.35 20.89
N ASN A 60 18.58 1.08 19.80
CA ASN A 60 19.48 1.13 18.66
C ASN A 60 20.84 1.72 19.11
N THR A 61 21.94 1.06 18.75
CA THR A 61 23.32 1.51 19.01
C THR A 61 24.18 1.58 17.74
N GLY A 62 23.58 1.38 16.58
CA GLY A 62 24.28 1.35 15.30
C GLY A 62 23.44 0.72 14.21
N LEU A 63 24.09 0.43 13.08
CA LEU A 63 23.44 -0.08 11.87
C LEU A 63 24.18 -1.30 11.36
N HIS A 64 23.49 -2.45 11.27
CA HIS A 64 24.03 -3.64 10.62
C HIS A 64 23.72 -3.63 9.10
N LEU A 65 22.45 -3.48 8.75
CA LEU A 65 21.95 -3.35 7.38
C LEU A 65 20.87 -2.27 7.33
N ARG A 66 20.74 -1.60 6.18
CA ARG A 66 19.65 -0.64 5.94
C ARG A 66 18.31 -1.36 5.78
N GLU A 67 17.27 -0.76 6.34
CA GLU A 67 15.88 -1.14 6.13
C GLU A 67 15.39 -0.58 4.80
N ARG A 68 14.64 -1.36 4.03
CA ARG A 68 14.13 -0.92 2.73
C ARG A 68 12.66 -1.26 2.56
N SER A 69 11.95 -0.39 1.86
CA SER A 69 10.66 -0.68 1.25
C SER A 69 10.85 -1.11 -0.20
N ARG A 70 10.23 -2.24 -0.56
CA ARG A 70 10.22 -2.83 -1.89
C ARG A 70 8.80 -2.71 -2.42
N ALA A 71 8.60 -1.89 -3.44
CA ALA A 71 7.32 -1.69 -4.07
C ALA A 71 7.24 -2.49 -5.37
N TYR A 72 6.13 -3.20 -5.52
CA TYR A 72 5.77 -3.98 -6.69
C TYR A 72 4.46 -3.42 -7.23
N ILE A 73 4.48 -2.92 -8.45
CA ILE A 73 3.27 -2.45 -9.14
C ILE A 73 2.90 -3.48 -10.18
N VAL A 74 1.66 -3.94 -10.16
CA VAL A 74 1.12 -4.88 -11.13
C VAL A 74 -0.10 -4.25 -11.77
N GLY A 75 -0.15 -4.18 -13.09
CA GLY A 75 -1.32 -3.61 -13.76
C GLY A 75 -1.44 -3.94 -15.22
N SER A 76 -2.59 -3.61 -15.79
CA SER A 76 -2.86 -3.79 -17.22
C SER A 76 -2.12 -2.75 -18.05
N ILE A 77 -1.64 -3.14 -19.24
CA ILE A 77 -1.12 -2.21 -20.25
C ILE A 77 -2.09 -1.07 -20.61
N SER A 78 -3.41 -1.26 -20.40
CA SER A 78 -4.43 -0.23 -20.63
C SER A 78 -4.54 0.79 -19.50
N SER A 79 -4.07 0.45 -18.29
CA SER A 79 -4.09 1.35 -17.14
C SER A 79 -3.26 2.59 -17.41
N THR A 80 -3.89 3.77 -17.38
CA THR A 80 -3.26 5.07 -17.66
C THR A 80 -3.73 6.10 -16.65
N ALA A 81 -2.89 7.09 -16.35
CA ALA A 81 -3.30 8.23 -15.52
C ALA A 81 -4.51 8.95 -16.13
N PRO A 82 -5.49 9.37 -15.31
CA PRO A 82 -6.59 10.20 -15.79
C PRO A 82 -6.09 11.56 -16.30
N ALA A 83 -6.90 12.22 -17.13
CA ALA A 83 -6.58 13.55 -17.63
C ALA A 83 -6.51 14.57 -16.46
N SER A 84 -5.72 15.64 -16.60
CA SER A 84 -5.44 16.59 -15.52
C SER A 84 -6.68 17.27 -14.90
N GLU A 85 -7.73 17.47 -15.69
CA GLU A 85 -9.02 18.01 -15.20
C GLU A 85 -9.78 17.00 -14.34
N GLU A 86 -9.83 15.75 -14.78
CA GLU A 86 -10.47 14.64 -14.05
C GLU A 86 -9.71 14.33 -12.75
N ALA A 87 -8.38 14.30 -12.83
CA ALA A 87 -7.48 14.22 -11.67
C ALA A 87 -7.78 15.28 -10.61
N SER A 88 -7.97 16.55 -11.03
CA SER A 88 -8.28 17.65 -10.12
C SER A 88 -9.66 17.50 -9.48
N ALA A 89 -10.63 16.95 -10.21
CA ALA A 89 -11.96 16.66 -9.68
C ALA A 89 -11.93 15.50 -8.66
N LEU A 90 -11.16 14.44 -8.94
CA LEU A 90 -10.98 13.30 -8.03
C LEU A 90 -10.27 13.69 -6.73
N LEU A 91 -9.27 14.59 -6.80
CA LEU A 91 -8.65 15.14 -5.61
C LEU A 91 -9.65 15.92 -4.75
N ARG A 92 -10.46 16.79 -5.36
CA ARG A 92 -11.51 17.53 -4.64
C ARG A 92 -12.55 16.61 -4.00
N GLN A 93 -12.88 15.50 -4.65
CA GLN A 93 -13.81 14.50 -4.12
C GLN A 93 -13.22 13.70 -2.95
N ALA A 94 -11.91 13.43 -2.97
CA ALA A 94 -11.21 12.75 -1.88
C ALA A 94 -10.81 13.68 -0.72
N GLN A 95 -10.96 15.00 -0.89
CA GLN A 95 -10.59 16.06 0.05
C GLN A 95 -11.80 16.69 0.75
N ASP A 96 -12.98 16.07 0.70
CA ASP A 96 -14.19 16.64 1.28
C ASP A 96 -13.99 16.97 2.78
N ASP A 97 -13.92 18.29 3.06
CA ASP A 97 -13.57 18.96 4.32
C ASP A 97 -14.47 18.61 5.53
N GLN A 98 -15.42 17.70 5.33
CA GLN A 98 -16.44 17.29 6.28
C GLN A 98 -16.01 16.08 7.13
N GLY A 99 -14.84 15.49 6.84
CA GLY A 99 -14.35 14.31 7.54
C GLY A 99 -15.19 13.05 7.28
N ASN A 100 -15.90 13.02 6.16
CA ASN A 100 -16.61 11.84 5.71
C ASN A 100 -15.57 10.79 5.26
N ASP A 101 -15.91 9.52 5.44
CA ASP A 101 -15.01 8.41 5.11
C ASP A 101 -14.58 8.49 3.63
N ILE A 102 -13.25 8.48 3.41
CA ILE A 102 -12.64 8.37 2.08
C ILE A 102 -13.26 7.17 1.37
N ASP A 103 -13.69 7.35 0.11
CA ASP A 103 -14.27 6.27 -0.69
C ASP A 103 -13.29 5.07 -0.72
N PRO A 104 -13.66 3.91 -0.13
CA PRO A 104 -12.78 2.74 -0.09
C PRO A 104 -12.51 2.14 -1.48
N VAL A 105 -13.19 2.63 -2.53
CA VAL A 105 -13.10 2.16 -3.91
C VAL A 105 -12.23 3.09 -4.79
N ASP A 106 -11.55 4.07 -4.21
CA ASP A 106 -10.67 5.01 -4.92
C ASP A 106 -9.41 4.35 -5.56
N GLY A 107 -8.84 5.00 -6.58
CA GLY A 107 -7.72 4.49 -7.39
C GLY A 107 -8.18 3.74 -8.64
N ASP A 108 -7.27 3.11 -9.40
CA ASP A 108 -7.58 2.31 -10.59
C ASP A 108 -7.74 0.81 -10.22
N ALA A 109 -8.80 0.16 -10.71
CA ALA A 109 -9.07 -1.27 -10.46
C ALA A 109 -8.07 -2.20 -11.18
N SER A 110 -7.43 -1.69 -12.23
CA SER A 110 -6.55 -2.46 -13.10
C SER A 110 -5.07 -2.32 -12.78
N ARG A 111 -4.72 -1.63 -11.67
CA ARG A 111 -3.34 -1.41 -11.23
C ARG A 111 -3.27 -1.50 -9.71
N TRP A 112 -2.34 -2.29 -9.18
CA TRP A 112 -2.18 -2.58 -7.75
C TRP A 112 -0.76 -2.29 -7.30
N ILE A 113 -0.61 -1.72 -6.11
CA ILE A 113 0.67 -1.53 -5.42
C ILE A 113 0.73 -2.53 -4.26
N PHE A 114 1.79 -3.32 -4.24
CA PHE A 114 2.16 -4.17 -3.11
C PHE A 114 3.52 -3.74 -2.58
N VAL A 115 3.60 -3.37 -1.29
CA VAL A 115 4.83 -2.94 -0.65
C VAL A 115 5.21 -3.90 0.47
N ILE A 116 6.44 -4.42 0.41
CA ILE A 116 7.09 -5.14 1.51
C ILE A 116 8.13 -4.21 2.12
N SER A 117 8.00 -3.90 3.40
CA SER A 117 8.92 -3.03 4.13
C SER A 117 9.68 -3.82 5.20
N ASP A 118 10.99 -3.61 5.30
CA ASP A 118 11.89 -4.27 6.25
C ASP A 118 11.70 -3.74 7.70
N ILE A 119 10.45 -3.60 8.16
CA ILE A 119 10.02 -3.14 9.49
C ILE A 119 9.21 -4.21 10.24
N CYS A 120 8.98 -4.02 11.54
CA CYS A 120 8.23 -4.97 12.38
C CYS A 120 6.76 -5.15 11.94
N MET A 121 6.03 -4.07 11.70
CA MET A 121 4.62 -4.16 11.29
C MET A 121 4.17 -2.87 10.61
N GLY A 122 3.08 -2.96 9.85
CA GLY A 122 2.37 -1.77 9.40
C GLY A 122 1.57 -1.13 10.53
N ASP A 123 1.21 0.14 10.32
CA ASP A 123 0.29 0.88 11.18
C ASP A 123 -0.69 1.66 10.29
N THR A 124 -1.89 1.93 10.81
CA THR A 124 -2.91 2.69 10.09
C THR A 124 -2.42 4.10 9.75
N ALA A 125 -1.64 4.76 10.59
CA ALA A 125 -1.09 6.08 10.33
C ALA A 125 -0.06 6.07 9.19
N ILE A 126 0.80 5.04 9.12
CA ILE A 126 1.74 4.87 8.00
C ILE A 126 0.96 4.64 6.71
N ARG A 127 -0.04 3.74 6.72
CA ARG A 127 -0.86 3.47 5.54
C ARG A 127 -1.50 4.76 5.03
N ARG A 128 -2.19 5.50 5.90
CA ARG A 128 -2.87 6.76 5.55
C ARG A 128 -1.90 7.78 4.97
N ALA A 129 -0.79 8.05 5.66
CA ALA A 129 0.19 9.02 5.20
C ALA A 129 0.82 8.66 3.84
N VAL A 130 1.07 7.37 3.59
CA VAL A 130 1.56 6.91 2.28
C VAL A 130 0.49 7.07 1.20
N VAL A 131 -0.74 6.63 1.47
CA VAL A 131 -1.86 6.71 0.53
C VAL A 131 -2.18 8.17 0.18
N ASP A 132 -2.18 9.07 1.15
CA ASP A 132 -2.44 10.50 0.93
C ASP A 132 -1.38 11.13 0.02
N GLN A 133 -0.09 10.84 0.26
CA GLN A 133 1.01 11.37 -0.58
C GLN A 133 0.99 10.81 -2.02
N ILE A 134 0.70 9.52 -2.20
CA ILE A 134 0.61 8.94 -3.55
C ILE A 134 -0.66 9.40 -4.27
N ARG A 135 -1.76 9.66 -3.54
CA ARG A 135 -2.99 10.22 -4.10
C ARG A 135 -2.75 11.64 -4.61
N GLU A 136 -2.03 12.46 -3.85
CA GLU A 136 -1.61 13.80 -4.28
C GLU A 136 -0.70 13.74 -5.52
N SER A 137 0.26 12.80 -5.54
CA SER A 137 1.22 12.65 -6.64
C SER A 137 0.60 12.05 -7.91
N TYR A 138 -0.37 11.14 -7.77
CA TYR A 138 -0.98 10.36 -8.85
C TYR A 138 -2.50 10.27 -8.68
N PRO A 139 -3.20 11.40 -8.83
CA PRO A 139 -4.64 11.48 -8.60
C PRO A 139 -5.42 10.50 -9.47
N GLY A 140 -6.33 9.74 -8.85
CA GLY A 140 -7.19 8.75 -9.51
C GLY A 140 -6.51 7.43 -9.91
N LEU A 141 -5.17 7.35 -9.88
CA LEU A 141 -4.45 6.10 -10.14
C LEU A 141 -4.31 5.22 -8.90
N TYR A 142 -3.92 5.83 -7.78
CA TYR A 142 -3.64 5.11 -6.54
C TYR A 142 -4.56 5.60 -5.43
N GLY A 143 -5.05 4.65 -4.63
CA GLY A 143 -6.01 4.86 -3.56
C GLY A 143 -6.02 3.71 -2.56
N GLU A 144 -6.99 3.71 -1.67
CA GLU A 144 -7.26 2.67 -0.68
C GLU A 144 -7.53 1.30 -1.33
N ARG A 145 -8.27 1.27 -2.44
CA ARG A 145 -8.64 0.01 -3.11
C ARG A 145 -7.42 -0.80 -3.53
N ASN A 146 -6.39 -0.12 -4.04
CA ASN A 146 -5.31 -0.75 -4.79
C ASN A 146 -3.94 -0.64 -4.13
N PHE A 147 -3.92 -0.39 -2.82
CA PHE A 147 -2.69 -0.30 -2.02
C PHE A 147 -2.64 -1.38 -0.93
N ALA A 148 -1.54 -2.13 -0.90
CA ALA A 148 -1.23 -3.09 0.14
C ALA A 148 0.18 -2.84 0.70
N PHE A 149 0.29 -2.85 2.03
CA PHE A 149 1.54 -2.58 2.75
C PHE A 149 1.76 -3.63 3.83
N VAL A 150 2.93 -4.25 3.84
CA VAL A 150 3.29 -5.30 4.81
C VAL A 150 4.68 -5.05 5.38
N GLY A 151 4.83 -5.26 6.69
CA GLY A 151 6.12 -5.35 7.35
C GLY A 151 6.64 -6.78 7.33
N THR A 152 7.95 -6.97 7.11
CA THR A 152 8.60 -8.30 7.19
C THR A 152 8.58 -8.93 8.57
N HIS A 153 8.18 -8.19 9.60
CA HIS A 153 8.24 -8.61 10.99
C HIS A 153 9.66 -8.77 11.53
N SER A 154 10.57 -7.87 11.08
CA SER A 154 11.88 -7.71 11.70
C SER A 154 11.76 -7.06 13.07
N HIS A 155 12.36 -7.68 14.09
CA HIS A 155 12.49 -7.14 15.46
C HIS A 155 13.78 -6.32 15.64
N SER A 156 14.49 -6.08 14.54
CA SER A 156 15.79 -5.41 14.51
C SER A 156 15.76 -4.01 13.90
N GLY A 157 14.59 -3.38 13.92
CA GLY A 157 14.38 -2.05 13.35
C GLY A 157 13.93 -1.00 14.35
N VAL A 158 13.94 0.25 13.91
CA VAL A 158 13.55 1.39 14.74
C VAL A 158 12.07 1.32 15.15
N GLY A 159 11.71 1.77 16.35
CA GLY A 159 10.32 1.89 16.78
C GLY A 159 9.79 3.32 16.83
N GLY A 160 8.64 3.51 17.49
CA GLY A 160 8.04 4.84 17.71
C GLY A 160 7.28 5.41 16.51
N TYR A 161 6.90 4.59 15.53
CA TYR A 161 6.13 5.00 14.36
C TYR A 161 4.66 4.56 14.38
N VAL A 162 4.27 3.74 15.35
CA VAL A 162 2.92 3.17 15.44
C VAL A 162 2.01 4.08 16.26
N ASN A 163 0.77 4.27 15.82
CA ASN A 163 -0.21 5.12 16.50
C ASN A 163 -0.75 4.46 17.78
N ALA A 164 -0.75 3.12 17.84
CA ALA A 164 -1.19 2.40 19.02
C ALA A 164 -0.24 2.65 20.21
N LEU A 165 -0.81 3.00 21.37
CA LEU A 165 -0.04 3.31 22.57
C LEU A 165 0.77 2.11 23.08
N ALA A 166 0.13 0.95 23.19
CA ALA A 166 0.73 -0.24 23.80
C ALA A 166 2.10 -0.61 23.20
N PRO A 167 2.27 -0.74 21.88
CA PRO A 167 3.59 -1.01 21.29
C PRO A 167 4.56 0.16 21.42
N SER A 168 4.12 1.41 21.59
CA SER A 168 4.98 2.60 21.71
C SER A 168 5.53 2.84 23.12
N VAL A 169 4.93 2.23 24.16
CA VAL A 169 5.37 2.41 25.57
C VAL A 169 6.83 2.00 25.77
N THR A 170 7.27 0.89 25.18
CA THR A 170 8.63 0.38 25.36
C THR A 170 9.69 1.16 24.57
N ILE A 171 9.26 2.08 23.70
CA ILE A 171 10.14 2.96 22.91
C ILE A 171 10.27 4.35 23.54
N GLY A 172 9.38 4.70 24.49
CA GLY A 172 9.33 6.02 25.10
C GLY A 172 8.47 7.04 24.34
N GLY A 173 7.63 6.57 23.41
CA GLY A 173 6.67 7.40 22.68
C GLY A 173 6.88 7.42 21.16
N ILE A 174 6.34 8.46 20.52
CA ILE A 174 6.38 8.66 19.07
C ILE A 174 7.70 9.33 18.67
N VAL A 175 8.33 8.78 17.65
CA VAL A 175 9.56 9.27 17.04
C VAL A 175 9.24 9.66 15.60
N THR A 176 8.98 10.95 15.38
CA THR A 176 8.58 11.48 14.06
C THR A 176 9.63 11.19 12.98
N GLN A 177 10.92 11.22 13.34
CA GLN A 177 12.00 10.86 12.42
C GLN A 177 11.88 9.42 11.89
N ALA A 178 11.42 8.47 12.70
CA ALA A 178 11.20 7.09 12.27
C ALA A 178 9.97 7.01 11.36
N PHE A 179 8.88 7.68 11.74
CA PHE A 179 7.66 7.76 10.94
C PHE A 179 7.93 8.38 9.55
N ASP A 180 8.57 9.54 9.52
CA ASP A 180 8.89 10.27 8.28
C ASP A 180 9.83 9.47 7.38
N ALA A 181 10.83 8.79 7.96
CA ALA A 181 11.73 7.92 7.20
C ALA A 181 10.96 6.77 6.52
N ILE A 182 10.05 6.12 7.23
CA ILE A 182 9.24 5.02 6.71
C ILE A 182 8.29 5.50 5.61
N VAL A 183 7.57 6.60 5.86
CA VAL A 183 6.62 7.15 4.88
C VAL A 183 7.34 7.63 3.62
N ASN A 184 8.33 8.51 3.76
CA ASN A 184 9.04 9.09 2.61
C ASN A 184 9.83 8.03 1.83
N GLY A 185 10.44 7.07 2.53
CA GLY A 185 11.14 5.96 1.91
C GLY A 185 10.20 5.04 1.13
N THR A 186 9.01 4.77 1.68
CA THR A 186 7.98 3.97 1.01
C THR A 186 7.41 4.68 -0.21
N VAL A 187 7.07 5.97 -0.10
CA VAL A 187 6.60 6.78 -1.24
C VAL A 187 7.65 6.80 -2.35
N ARG A 188 8.93 6.98 -1.99
CA ARG A 188 10.04 6.92 -2.96
C ARG A 188 10.14 5.56 -3.65
N ALA A 189 9.93 4.46 -2.92
CA ALA A 189 9.89 3.12 -3.51
C ALA A 189 8.75 3.00 -4.54
N ILE A 190 7.56 3.53 -4.21
CA ILE A 190 6.39 3.52 -5.09
C ILE A 190 6.63 4.37 -6.35
N VAL A 191 7.17 5.58 -6.20
CA VAL A 191 7.53 6.45 -7.34
C VAL A 191 8.52 5.76 -8.28
N ASN A 192 9.55 5.10 -7.71
CA ASN A 192 10.50 4.33 -8.50
C ASN A 192 9.82 3.17 -9.26
N ALA A 193 8.91 2.46 -8.58
CA ALA A 193 8.15 1.38 -9.20
C ALA A 193 7.19 1.87 -10.29
N HIS A 194 6.57 3.04 -10.10
CA HIS A 194 5.71 3.67 -11.10
C HIS A 194 6.49 4.04 -12.36
N ASN A 195 7.66 4.65 -12.19
CA ASN A 195 8.52 5.02 -13.33
C ASN A 195 8.98 3.78 -14.11
N ASP A 196 9.35 2.69 -13.43
CA ASP A 196 9.70 1.41 -14.07
C ASP A 196 8.51 0.78 -14.79
N TYR A 197 7.31 0.85 -14.18
CA TYR A 197 6.06 0.40 -14.78
C TYR A 197 5.77 1.14 -16.11
N GLU A 198 5.77 2.48 -16.11
CA GLU A 198 5.46 3.27 -17.31
C GLU A 198 6.52 3.08 -18.41
N ALA A 199 7.79 2.93 -18.04
CA ALA A 199 8.86 2.63 -18.99
C ALA A 199 8.68 1.26 -19.66
N ARG A 200 8.30 0.22 -18.90
CA ARG A 200 8.00 -1.12 -19.44
C ARG A 200 6.74 -1.13 -20.27
N ARG A 201 5.68 -0.47 -19.80
CA ARG A 201 4.42 -0.30 -20.51
C ARG A 201 4.66 0.33 -21.89
N THR A 202 5.42 1.42 -21.95
CA THR A 202 5.77 2.10 -23.20
C THR A 202 6.53 1.19 -24.17
N ARG A 203 7.45 0.34 -23.67
CA ARG A 203 8.17 -0.63 -24.52
C ARG A 203 7.23 -1.69 -25.09
N LEU A 204 6.29 -2.20 -24.28
CA LEU A 204 5.32 -3.20 -24.73
C LEU A 204 4.33 -2.62 -25.76
N LEU A 205 3.87 -1.39 -25.56
CA LEU A 205 3.02 -0.69 -26.53
C LEU A 205 3.73 -0.49 -27.87
N LYS A 206 5.02 -0.15 -27.87
CA LYS A 206 5.82 -0.03 -29.09
C LYS A 206 6.03 -1.37 -29.79
N ALA A 207 6.31 -2.43 -29.02
CA ALA A 207 6.53 -3.77 -29.56
C ALA A 207 5.26 -4.40 -30.18
N GLY A 208 4.07 -4.02 -29.69
CA GLY A 208 2.79 -4.46 -30.27
C GLY A 208 2.35 -3.66 -31.51
N ALA A 209 3.03 -2.55 -31.84
CA ALA A 209 2.70 -1.69 -32.98
C ALA A 209 3.50 -2.02 -34.26
N THR A 210 4.44 -2.97 -34.19
CA THR A 210 5.27 -3.48 -35.30
C THR A 210 4.82 -4.86 -35.74
#